data_AF-C6HW48-F1
#
_entry.id   AF-C6HW48-F1
#
_cell.length_a   1.000
_cell.length_b   1.000
_cell.length_c   1.000
_cell.angle_alpha   90.00
_cell.angle_beta   90.00
_cell.angle_gamma   90.00
#
_symmetry.space_group_name_H-M   'P 1'
#
loop_
_entity.id
_entity.type
_entity.pdbx_description
1 polymer ?
#
loop_
_entity_poly.entity_id
_entity_poly.type
_entity_poly.pdbx_seq_one_letter_code
_entity_poly.pdbx_strand_id
1 'polypeptide(L)'
;MFSNSYEQILSGGYLLNLKKNSRIPIEPVQDKVDYDQRKEPEVRKRLSAPALRTFFNIAEKWELSVSEQCGLLGWIAPSTYHKYKAGNFGTLTYDGLTRISLIIGIYKALHILYPDTVLADQWVKMPNNNPLFAGKPALSLMIGAGIDGLYRVRRLLDSRRGGWN
;
A
#
# COMPACT_ATOMS: atom_id res chain seq x y z
N MET A 1 -32.11 24.23 40.55
CA MET A 1 -33.56 24.44 40.37
C MET A 1 -33.72 25.55 39.33
N PHE A 2 -34.27 25.17 38.17
CA PHE A 2 -34.99 25.96 37.14
C PHE A 2 -34.52 27.40 36.80
N SER A 3 -34.09 27.66 35.56
CA SER A 3 -34.90 27.87 34.32
C SER A 3 -35.41 29.30 34.17
N ASN A 4 -35.01 29.95 33.08
CA ASN A 4 -35.83 30.57 32.02
C ASN A 4 -35.03 31.69 31.34
N SER A 5 -34.81 31.63 30.03
CA SER A 5 -35.79 31.72 28.93
C SER A 5 -36.33 33.13 28.73
N TYR A 6 -35.73 33.81 27.75
CA TYR A 6 -36.30 34.81 26.84
C TYR A 6 -35.30 34.82 25.67
N GLU A 7 -35.35 33.87 24.72
CA GLU A 7 -36.23 33.92 23.55
C GLU A 7 -36.40 35.34 22.99
N GLN A 8 -35.98 35.46 21.72
CA GLN A 8 -36.41 36.45 20.72
C GLN A 8 -35.76 37.82 20.91
N ILE A 9 -34.98 38.35 19.98
CA ILE A 9 -35.21 38.47 18.53
C ILE A 9 -33.79 38.45 17.90
N LEU A 10 -33.45 37.56 16.96
CA LEU A 10 -33.54 37.80 15.51
C LEU A 10 -33.27 36.48 14.77
N SER A 11 -34.29 35.95 14.11
CA SER A 11 -34.17 34.94 13.06
C SER A 11 -33.25 35.44 11.95
N GLY A 12 -32.22 34.67 11.60
CA GLY A 12 -31.36 35.01 10.47
C GLY A 12 -30.03 34.29 10.42
N GLY A 13 -30.05 32.96 10.54
CA GLY A 13 -29.05 31.98 10.06
C GLY A 13 -27.57 32.37 9.96
N TYR A 14 -26.80 31.87 10.93
CA TYR A 14 -25.45 31.31 10.78
C TYR A 14 -24.30 32.26 10.39
N LEU A 15 -23.81 32.98 11.40
CA LEU A 15 -22.37 33.21 11.59
C LEU A 15 -21.81 32.17 12.56
N LEU A 16 -20.84 31.38 12.11
CA LEU A 16 -19.69 30.94 12.91
C LEU A 16 -18.66 30.28 11.97
N ASN A 17 -17.36 30.49 12.03
CA ASN A 17 -16.51 31.59 12.46
C ASN A 17 -15.12 31.18 11.94
N LEU A 18 -14.50 32.02 11.11
CA LEU A 18 -13.08 31.90 10.77
C LEU A 18 -12.27 32.44 11.96
N LYS A 19 -11.24 31.70 12.44
CA LYS A 19 -9.83 32.14 12.31
C LYS A 19 -8.79 31.24 13.01
N LYS A 20 -7.71 31.02 12.25
CA LYS A 20 -6.28 30.92 12.61
C LYS A 20 -5.78 29.67 13.37
N ASN A 21 -5.20 28.73 12.62
CA ASN A 21 -3.75 28.45 12.72
C ASN A 21 -3.24 27.75 11.45
N SER A 22 -2.13 28.24 10.93
CA SER A 22 -1.38 27.84 9.74
C SER A 22 -0.92 26.38 9.76
N ARG A 23 -1.40 25.58 8.80
CA ARG A 23 -0.68 24.42 8.26
C ARG A 23 -0.86 24.42 6.74
N ILE A 24 0.25 24.22 6.07
CA ILE A 24 0.48 24.15 4.60
C ILE A 24 -0.75 23.59 3.86
N PRO A 25 -1.16 24.15 2.71
CA PRO A 25 -2.12 23.48 1.84
C PRO A 25 -1.51 22.13 1.46
N ILE A 26 -1.99 21.05 2.09
CA ILE A 26 -1.87 19.72 1.52
C ILE A 26 -2.74 19.78 0.27
N GLU A 27 -2.11 20.05 -0.88
CA GLU A 27 -2.74 19.72 -2.14
C GLU A 27 -3.24 18.27 -2.04
N PRO A 28 -4.49 17.99 -2.45
CA PRO A 28 -4.97 16.61 -2.46
C PRO A 28 -3.97 15.80 -3.28
N VAL A 29 -3.48 14.68 -2.74
CA VAL A 29 -2.60 13.76 -3.46
C VAL A 29 -3.34 13.30 -4.72
N GLN A 30 -3.04 13.98 -5.82
CA GLN A 30 -3.79 13.98 -7.06
C GLN A 30 -3.31 12.79 -7.92
N ASP A 31 -3.60 11.57 -7.46
CA ASP A 31 -3.41 10.35 -8.27
C ASP A 31 -4.10 9.10 -7.67
N LYS A 32 -5.22 9.28 -6.96
CA LYS A 32 -6.04 8.13 -6.54
C LYS A 32 -6.96 7.76 -7.68
N VAL A 33 -6.59 6.72 -8.45
CA VAL A 33 -7.54 6.05 -9.37
C VAL A 33 -8.80 5.70 -8.57
N ASP A 34 -9.93 6.26 -9.00
CA ASP A 34 -11.23 6.07 -8.37
C ASP A 34 -11.58 4.56 -8.32
N TYR A 35 -12.21 4.13 -7.23
CA TYR A 35 -12.57 2.73 -7.01
C TYR A 35 -13.31 2.14 -8.20
N ASP A 36 -14.26 2.90 -8.77
CA ASP A 36 -15.06 2.47 -9.92
C ASP A 36 -14.25 2.32 -11.21
N GLN A 37 -13.14 3.04 -11.33
CA GLN A 37 -12.26 3.01 -12.50
C GLN A 37 -11.23 1.87 -12.44
N ARG A 38 -10.96 1.29 -11.26
CA ARG A 38 -9.95 0.22 -11.11
C ARG A 38 -10.33 -1.07 -11.82
N LYS A 39 -11.62 -1.29 -12.09
CA LYS A 39 -12.12 -2.44 -12.86
C LYS A 39 -11.96 -2.24 -14.37
N GLU A 40 -11.77 -1.01 -14.83
CA GLU A 40 -11.73 -0.68 -16.25
C GLU A 40 -10.47 -1.25 -16.92
N PRO A 41 -10.62 -1.97 -18.04
CA PRO A 41 -9.49 -2.58 -18.75
C PRO A 41 -8.42 -1.57 -19.16
N GLU A 42 -8.80 -0.38 -19.62
CA GLU A 42 -7.85 0.66 -20.08
C GLU A 42 -7.01 1.22 -18.93
N VAL A 43 -7.63 1.43 -17.77
CA VAL A 43 -6.93 1.86 -16.56
C VAL A 43 -5.93 0.79 -16.13
N ARG A 44 -6.33 -0.48 -16.07
CA ARG A 44 -5.42 -1.58 -15.74
C ARG A 44 -4.29 -1.73 -16.75
N LYS A 45 -4.57 -1.56 -18.04
CA LYS A 45 -3.58 -1.61 -19.12
C LYS A 45 -2.50 -0.56 -18.91
N ARG A 46 -2.89 0.69 -18.65
CA ARG A 46 -1.97 1.80 -18.35
C ARG A 46 -1.11 1.54 -17.11
N LEU A 47 -1.68 0.91 -16.07
CA LEU A 47 -0.97 0.61 -14.82
C LEU A 47 -0.06 -0.61 -14.90
N SER A 48 -0.30 -1.54 -15.83
CA SER A 48 0.38 -2.84 -15.88
C SER A 48 1.90 -2.71 -16.08
N ALA A 49 2.33 -1.93 -17.07
CA ALA A 49 3.74 -1.74 -17.37
C ALA A 49 4.55 -1.10 -16.22
N PRO A 50 4.16 0.07 -15.66
CA PRO A 50 4.89 0.66 -14.54
C PRO A 50 4.82 -0.20 -13.27
N ALA A 51 3.71 -0.91 -13.03
CA ALA A 51 3.57 -1.81 -11.89
C ALA A 51 4.59 -2.97 -11.98
N LEU A 52 4.67 -3.67 -13.10
CA LEU A 52 5.63 -4.77 -13.30
C LEU A 52 7.07 -4.30 -13.20
N ARG A 53 7.41 -3.17 -13.82
CA ARG A 53 8.75 -2.59 -13.72
C ARG A 53 9.13 -2.31 -12.27
N THR A 54 8.23 -1.69 -11.51
CA THR A 54 8.48 -1.38 -10.10
C THR A 54 8.61 -2.65 -9.26
N PHE A 55 7.73 -3.63 -9.49
CA PHE A 55 7.79 -4.93 -8.83
C PHE A 55 9.14 -5.62 -9.04
N PHE A 56 9.63 -5.70 -10.29
CA PHE A 56 10.91 -6.35 -10.57
C PHE A 56 12.10 -5.63 -9.95
N ASN A 57 12.08 -4.30 -9.87
CA ASN A 57 13.12 -3.54 -9.18
C ASN A 57 13.11 -3.83 -7.67
N ILE A 58 11.93 -3.90 -7.05
CA ILE A 58 11.81 -4.27 -5.62
C ILE A 58 12.29 -5.71 -5.41
N ALA A 59 11.89 -6.63 -6.29
CA ALA A 59 12.29 -8.03 -6.19
C ALA A 59 13.80 -8.22 -6.29
N GLU A 60 14.48 -7.40 -7.11
CA GLU A 60 15.94 -7.36 -7.17
C GLU A 60 16.56 -6.85 -5.87
N LYS A 61 16.06 -5.74 -5.31
CA LYS A 61 16.53 -5.19 -4.03
C LYS A 61 16.33 -6.14 -2.85
N TRP A 62 15.24 -6.89 -2.85
CA TRP A 62 14.97 -7.92 -1.86
C TRP A 62 15.64 -9.26 -2.17
N GLU A 63 16.39 -9.37 -3.27
CA GLU A 63 17.06 -10.59 -3.70
C GLU A 63 16.11 -11.81 -3.74
N LEU A 64 14.93 -11.62 -4.34
CA LEU A 64 13.92 -12.68 -4.43
C LEU A 64 14.23 -13.67 -5.53
N SER A 65 14.13 -14.96 -5.21
CA SER A 65 14.11 -16.03 -6.20
C SER A 65 12.88 -15.93 -7.11
N VAL A 66 12.95 -16.58 -8.27
CA VAL A 66 11.80 -16.65 -9.21
C VAL A 66 10.57 -17.26 -8.53
N SER A 67 10.76 -18.29 -7.71
CA SER A 67 9.66 -18.95 -6.97
C SER A 67 8.97 -17.98 -6.00
N GLU A 68 9.75 -17.20 -5.24
CA GLU A 68 9.21 -16.19 -4.33
C GLU A 68 8.48 -15.08 -5.09
N GLN A 69 9.02 -14.64 -6.22
CA GLN A 69 8.35 -13.65 -7.08
C GLN A 69 7.01 -14.18 -7.61
N CYS A 70 6.96 -15.42 -8.10
CA CYS A 70 5.72 -16.07 -8.50
C CYS A 70 4.73 -16.16 -7.34
N GLY A 71 5.19 -16.55 -6.15
CA GLY A 71 4.36 -16.64 -4.94
C GLY A 71 3.74 -15.30 -4.54
N LEU A 72 4.53 -14.23 -4.54
CA LEU A 72 4.05 -12.87 -4.26
C LEU A 72 3.02 -12.38 -5.29
N LEU A 73 3.18 -12.79 -6.55
CA LEU A 73 2.23 -12.52 -7.63
C LEU A 73 1.00 -13.45 -7.63
N GLY A 74 0.82 -14.27 -6.60
CA GLY A 74 -0.34 -15.15 -6.48
C GLY A 74 -0.16 -16.51 -7.16
N TRP A 75 1.05 -17.06 -7.10
CA TRP A 75 1.42 -18.35 -7.70
C TRP A 75 1.18 -18.40 -9.21
N ILE A 76 1.53 -17.34 -9.93
CA ILE A 76 1.51 -17.36 -11.40
C ILE A 76 2.44 -18.44 -11.94
N ALA A 77 2.09 -19.02 -13.08
CA ALA A 77 2.94 -19.98 -13.76
C ALA A 77 4.31 -19.36 -14.10
N PRO A 78 5.42 -20.12 -14.02
CA PRO A 78 6.75 -19.64 -14.42
C PRO A 78 6.79 -19.08 -15.85
N SER A 79 6.03 -19.66 -16.77
CA SER A 79 5.91 -19.15 -18.15
C SER A 79 5.30 -17.75 -18.22
N THR A 80 4.29 -17.46 -17.39
CA THR A 80 3.70 -16.12 -17.25
C THR A 80 4.72 -15.15 -16.66
N TYR A 81 5.46 -15.57 -15.63
CA TYR A 81 6.54 -14.77 -15.04
C TYR A 81 7.60 -14.38 -16.08
N HIS A 82 8.10 -15.35 -16.87
CA HIS A 82 9.11 -15.07 -17.88
C HIS A 82 8.60 -14.16 -18.99
N LYS A 83 7.33 -14.32 -19.40
CA LYS A 83 6.66 -13.37 -20.32
C LYS A 83 6.65 -11.95 -19.75
N TYR A 84 6.25 -11.78 -18.49
CA TYR A 84 6.25 -10.48 -17.83
C TYR A 84 7.65 -9.87 -17.76
N LYS A 85 8.67 -10.66 -17.39
CA LYS A 85 10.06 -10.22 -17.29
C LYS A 85 10.64 -9.81 -18.66
N ALA A 86 10.22 -10.48 -19.73
CA ALA A 86 10.60 -10.15 -21.11
C ALA A 86 9.83 -8.94 -21.70
N GLY A 87 8.95 -8.30 -20.92
CA GLY A 87 8.11 -7.20 -21.40
C GLY A 87 6.93 -7.64 -22.27
N ASN A 88 6.70 -8.95 -22.41
CA ASN A 88 5.57 -9.52 -23.14
C ASN A 88 4.40 -9.76 -22.18
N PHE A 89 3.78 -8.68 -21.70
CA PHE A 89 2.62 -8.73 -20.82
C PHE A 89 1.40 -8.10 -21.48
N GLY A 90 0.24 -8.73 -21.28
CA GLY A 90 -1.05 -8.10 -21.55
C GLY A 90 -1.48 -7.20 -20.39
N THR A 91 -2.78 -6.94 -20.29
CA THR A 91 -3.34 -6.26 -19.14
C THR A 91 -3.31 -7.16 -17.91
N LEU A 92 -2.68 -6.70 -16.82
CA LEU A 92 -2.73 -7.39 -15.54
C LEU A 92 -4.15 -7.47 -15.00
N THR A 93 -4.42 -8.55 -14.27
CA THR A 93 -5.66 -8.70 -13.51
C THR A 93 -5.72 -7.68 -12.37
N TYR A 94 -6.93 -7.42 -11.88
CA TYR A 94 -7.13 -6.58 -10.70
C TYR A 94 -6.37 -7.14 -9.48
N ASP A 95 -6.36 -8.46 -9.29
CA ASP A 95 -5.61 -9.13 -8.22
C ASP A 95 -4.09 -8.90 -8.37
N GLY A 96 -3.55 -9.06 -9.57
CA GLY A 96 -2.12 -8.83 -9.83
C GLY A 96 -1.70 -7.38 -9.53
N LEU A 97 -2.49 -6.41 -9.97
CA LEU A 97 -2.24 -4.99 -9.65
C LEU A 97 -2.37 -4.71 -8.15
N THR A 98 -3.34 -5.33 -7.47
CA THR A 98 -3.54 -5.17 -6.02
C THR A 98 -2.34 -5.70 -5.24
N ARG A 99 -1.84 -6.90 -5.58
CA ARG A 99 -0.65 -7.50 -4.97
C ARG A 99 0.58 -6.62 -5.15
N ILE A 100 0.83 -6.16 -6.39
CA ILE A 100 1.96 -5.26 -6.67
C ILE A 100 1.81 -3.96 -5.88
N SER A 101 0.62 -3.38 -5.80
CA SER A 101 0.37 -2.18 -5.01
C SER A 101 0.68 -2.39 -3.51
N LEU A 102 0.33 -3.55 -2.95
CA LEU A 102 0.66 -3.88 -1.56
C LEU A 102 2.17 -4.00 -1.36
N ILE A 103 2.87 -4.66 -2.29
CA ILE A 103 4.33 -4.83 -2.25
C ILE A 103 5.04 -3.47 -2.32
N ILE A 104 4.64 -2.60 -3.25
CA ILE A 104 5.15 -1.22 -3.34
C ILE A 104 4.88 -0.47 -2.03
N GLY A 105 3.69 -0.62 -1.46
CA GLY A 105 3.36 -0.05 -0.16
C GLY A 105 4.32 -0.50 0.93
N ILE A 106 4.50 -1.81 1.08
CA ILE A 106 5.41 -2.43 2.07
C ILE A 106 6.82 -1.88 1.89
N TYR A 107 7.36 -1.88 0.67
CA TYR A 107 8.67 -1.33 0.35
C TYR A 107 8.80 0.13 0.82
N LYS A 108 7.86 0.99 0.43
CA LYS A 108 7.87 2.40 0.84
C LYS A 108 7.79 2.58 2.35
N ALA A 109 6.98 1.78 3.04
CA ALA A 109 6.88 1.89 4.50
C ALA A 109 8.17 1.48 5.20
N LEU A 110 8.86 0.45 4.72
CA LEU A 110 10.16 0.06 5.27
C LEU A 110 11.20 1.17 5.10
N HIS A 111 11.28 1.78 3.93
CA HIS A 111 12.21 2.89 3.65
C HIS A 111 11.86 4.19 4.38
N ILE A 112 10.63 4.34 4.87
CA ILE A 112 10.26 5.44 5.76
C ILE A 112 10.66 5.13 7.22
N LEU A 113 10.46 3.87 7.65
CA LEU A 113 10.70 3.46 9.03
C LEU A 113 12.19 3.27 9.35
N TYR A 114 12.99 2.90 8.36
CA TYR A 114 14.40 2.56 8.54
C TYR A 114 15.27 3.49 7.67
N PRO A 115 16.04 4.40 8.29
CA PRO A 115 16.96 5.28 7.57
C PRO A 115 18.08 4.52 6.83
N ASP A 116 18.48 3.36 7.36
CA ASP A 116 19.40 2.46 6.69
C ASP A 116 18.65 1.70 5.57
N THR A 117 18.96 2.04 4.32
CA THR A 117 18.33 1.45 3.14
C THR A 117 18.68 -0.01 2.96
N VAL A 118 19.87 -0.45 3.38
CA VAL A 118 20.28 -1.86 3.29
C VAL A 118 19.44 -2.68 4.26
N LEU A 119 19.27 -2.18 5.49
CA LEU A 119 18.37 -2.80 6.47
C LEU A 119 16.93 -2.83 5.95
N ALA A 120 16.44 -1.74 5.36
CA ALA A 120 15.08 -1.66 4.81
C ALA A 120 14.84 -2.69 3.70
N ASP A 121 15.83 -2.88 2.81
CA ASP A 121 15.77 -3.86 1.71
C ASP A 121 15.85 -5.31 2.22
N GLN A 122 16.66 -5.58 3.25
CA GLN A 122 16.81 -6.93 3.80
C GLN A 122 15.68 -7.35 4.75
N TRP A 123 14.96 -6.40 5.33
CA TRP A 123 14.00 -6.62 6.42
C TRP A 123 13.00 -7.75 6.15
N VAL A 124 12.49 -7.87 4.92
CA VAL A 124 11.48 -8.89 4.57
C VAL A 124 12.03 -10.32 4.64
N LYS A 125 13.35 -10.50 4.48
CA LYS A 125 14.05 -11.79 4.53
C LYS A 125 14.69 -12.10 5.88
N MET A 126 14.77 -11.12 6.78
CA MET A 126 15.32 -11.32 8.12
C MET A 126 14.32 -12.02 9.05
N PRO A 127 14.79 -12.91 9.96
CA PRO A 127 13.98 -13.39 11.07
C PRO A 127 13.33 -12.24 11.84
N ASN A 128 12.06 -12.38 12.21
CA ASN A 128 11.30 -11.30 12.83
C ASN A 128 10.58 -11.76 14.10
N ASN A 129 10.91 -11.10 15.21
CA ASN A 129 10.38 -11.44 16.53
C ASN A 129 8.98 -10.87 16.80
N ASN A 130 8.40 -10.12 15.87
CA ASN A 130 7.00 -9.73 16.02
C ASN A 130 6.11 -10.99 16.04
N PRO A 131 5.13 -11.10 16.97
CA PRO A 131 4.27 -12.28 17.08
C PRO A 131 3.57 -12.68 15.78
N LEU A 132 3.34 -11.72 14.87
CA LEU A 132 2.80 -11.95 13.53
C LEU A 132 3.59 -12.98 12.72
N PHE A 133 4.90 -13.06 12.92
CA PHE A 133 5.81 -13.86 12.09
C PHE A 133 6.33 -15.11 12.79
N ALA A 134 6.10 -15.26 14.10
CA ALA A 134 6.57 -16.41 14.88
C ALA A 134 8.07 -16.72 14.67
N GLY A 135 8.91 -15.68 14.67
CA GLY A 135 10.37 -15.80 14.46
C GLY A 135 10.81 -16.00 13.01
N LYS A 136 9.89 -16.19 12.06
CA LYS A 136 10.20 -16.37 10.64
C LYS A 136 10.34 -15.04 9.91
N PRO A 137 10.90 -15.03 8.69
CA PRO A 137 10.86 -13.86 7.82
C PRO A 137 9.44 -13.42 7.46
N ALA A 138 9.24 -12.11 7.28
CA ALA A 138 7.96 -11.57 6.85
C ALA A 138 7.56 -12.09 5.46
N LEU A 139 8.54 -12.31 4.59
CA LEU A 139 8.35 -12.88 3.25
C LEU A 139 7.63 -14.24 3.29
N SER A 140 7.94 -15.09 4.27
CA SER A 140 7.28 -16.39 4.44
C SER A 140 5.78 -16.23 4.69
N LEU A 141 5.38 -15.22 5.45
CA LEU A 141 3.96 -14.92 5.66
C LEU A 141 3.31 -14.33 4.40
N MET A 142 4.00 -13.41 3.73
CA MET A 142 3.51 -12.77 2.49
C MET A 142 3.22 -13.80 1.39
N ILE A 143 4.05 -14.83 1.27
CA ILE A 143 3.85 -15.91 0.29
C ILE A 143 2.86 -16.95 0.82
N GLY A 144 3.05 -17.43 2.06
CA GLY A 144 2.28 -18.54 2.60
C GLY A 144 0.81 -18.23 2.85
N ALA A 145 0.49 -17.01 3.29
CA ALA A 145 -0.89 -16.55 3.46
C ALA A 145 -1.41 -15.75 2.25
N GLY A 146 -0.64 -15.68 1.15
CA GLY A 146 -1.00 -14.96 -0.06
C GLY A 146 -1.38 -13.49 0.20
N ILE A 147 -2.51 -13.06 -0.38
CA ILE A 147 -2.92 -11.65 -0.33
C ILE A 147 -3.21 -11.18 1.11
N ASP A 148 -3.75 -12.05 1.97
CA ASP A 148 -3.97 -11.73 3.37
C ASP A 148 -2.66 -11.51 4.12
N GLY A 149 -1.62 -12.29 3.78
CA GLY A 149 -0.26 -12.09 4.27
C GLY A 149 0.27 -10.69 3.91
N LEU A 150 0.13 -10.28 2.65
CA LEU A 150 0.49 -8.94 2.20
C LEU A 150 -0.25 -7.83 2.97
N TYR A 151 -1.56 -7.97 3.16
CA TYR A 151 -2.34 -7.00 3.94
C TYR A 151 -1.91 -6.92 5.40
N ARG A 152 -1.64 -8.05 6.06
CA ARG A 152 -1.20 -8.08 7.46
C ARG A 152 0.15 -7.39 7.63
N VAL A 153 1.11 -7.65 6.74
CA VAL A 153 2.41 -6.97 6.75
C VAL A 153 2.25 -5.47 6.50
N ARG A 154 1.46 -5.10 5.49
CA ARG A 154 1.18 -3.68 5.20
C ARG A 154 0.60 -2.95 6.41
N ARG A 155 -0.42 -3.53 7.06
CA ARG A 155 -1.05 -2.93 8.26
C ARG A 155 -0.08 -2.80 9.43
N LEU A 156 0.77 -3.80 9.66
CA LEU A 156 1.79 -3.74 10.70
C LEU A 156 2.78 -2.59 10.47
N LEU A 157 3.26 -2.41 9.23
CA LEU A 157 4.19 -1.33 8.92
C LEU A 157 3.49 0.03 8.98
N ASP A 158 2.21 0.07 8.62
CA ASP A 158 1.40 1.29 8.66
C ASP A 158 1.11 1.77 10.07
N SER A 159 0.90 0.85 11.03
CA SER A 159 0.74 1.22 12.44
C SER A 159 2.03 1.77 13.04
N ARG A 160 3.20 1.27 12.61
CA ARG A 160 4.52 1.74 13.09
C ARG A 160 4.86 3.15 12.66
N ARG A 161 4.33 3.63 11.53
CA ARG A 161 4.56 5.00 11.02
C ARG A 161 3.60 6.05 11.59
N GLY A 162 2.86 5.72 12.65
CA GLY A 162 1.93 6.64 13.33
C GLY A 162 0.47 6.55 12.87
N GLY A 163 0.09 5.47 12.18
CA GLY A 163 -1.28 5.27 11.69
C GLY A 163 -1.62 6.15 10.48
N TRP A 164 -2.58 5.70 9.67
CA TRP A 164 -3.20 6.60 8.69
C TRP A 164 -4.07 7.57 9.48
N ASN A 165 -3.68 8.84 9.54
CA ASN A 165 -4.56 9.93 9.95
C ASN A 165 -5.33 10.45 8.73
#